data_AF-A0A355F4R7-F1
#
_entry.id   AF-A0A355F4R7-F1
#
_cell.length_a   1.000
_cell.length_b   1.000
_cell.length_c   1.000
_cell.angle_alpha   90.00
_cell.angle_beta   90.00
_cell.angle_gamma   90.00
#
_symmetry.space_group_name_H-M   'P 1'
#
loop_
_entity.id
_entity.type
_entity.pdbx_description
1 polymer ?
#
loop_
_entity_poly.entity_id
_entity_poly.type
_entity_poly.pdbx_seq_one_letter_code
_entity_poly.pdbx_strand_id
1 'polypeptide(L)'
;RQSLLPWLREVQARLAEVRQYEHAPLARVQAWSDAPRGLQLFDSILVFENYHVDESLGRGLAQTRLRIDGYRTVESTSYPLCLLAGPGAALTLRFLYDGARFAAPTIHRMLAHLEALLSGMAGSPEAPLEELPWLNAAERHQLLCEWSSAP
;
A
#
# COMPACT_ATOMS: atom_id res chain seq x y z
N ARG A 1 2.04 -25.63 2.72
CA ARG A 1 2.07 -24.60 1.66
C ARG A 1 0.68 -24.01 1.56
N GLN A 2 0.52 -22.70 1.78
CA GLN A 2 -0.78 -22.04 1.72
C GLN A 2 -0.98 -21.45 0.32
N SER A 3 -2.12 -21.73 -0.31
CA SER A 3 -2.50 -21.12 -1.60
C SER A 3 -3.01 -19.70 -1.41
N LEU A 4 -2.83 -18.87 -2.43
CA LEU A 4 -3.19 -17.46 -2.41
C LEU A 4 -4.68 -17.23 -2.14
N LEU A 5 -5.59 -17.91 -2.84
CA LEU A 5 -7.04 -17.73 -2.68
C LEU A 5 -7.56 -18.03 -1.25
N PRO A 6 -7.24 -19.19 -0.64
CA PRO A 6 -7.58 -19.46 0.76
C PRO A 6 -7.04 -18.39 1.71
N TRP A 7 -5.79 -17.96 1.51
CA TRP A 7 -5.18 -16.91 2.33
C TRP A 7 -5.90 -15.57 2.21
N LEU A 8 -6.26 -15.15 0.99
CA LEU A 8 -7.04 -13.91 0.78
C LEU A 8 -8.40 -13.96 1.48
N ARG A 9 -9.06 -15.13 1.49
CA ARG A 9 -10.32 -15.33 2.23
C ARG A 9 -10.12 -15.19 3.73
N GLU A 10 -9.03 -15.74 4.28
CA GLU A 10 -8.68 -15.56 5.71
C GLU A 10 -8.43 -14.09 6.05
N VAL A 11 -7.69 -13.37 5.19
CA VAL A 11 -7.45 -11.92 5.36
C VAL A 11 -8.76 -11.15 5.34
N GLN A 12 -9.63 -11.42 4.36
CA GLN A 12 -10.94 -10.77 4.26
C GLN A 12 -11.82 -11.04 5.49
N ALA A 13 -11.85 -12.29 5.97
CA ALA A 13 -12.60 -12.66 7.16
C ALA A 13 -12.08 -11.92 8.40
N ARG A 14 -10.76 -11.85 8.59
CA ARG A 14 -10.14 -11.12 9.70
C ARG A 14 -10.43 -9.62 9.63
N LEU A 15 -10.35 -9.01 8.45
CA LEU A 15 -10.70 -7.60 8.27
C LEU A 15 -12.19 -7.35 8.58
N ALA A 16 -13.09 -8.25 8.19
CA ALA A 16 -14.51 -8.15 8.49
C ALA A 16 -14.81 -8.31 9.99
N GLU A 17 -14.08 -9.16 10.70
CA GLU A 17 -14.19 -9.30 12.16
C GLU A 17 -13.72 -8.03 12.88
N VAL A 18 -12.58 -7.46 12.47
CA VAL A 18 -12.03 -6.22 13.04
C VAL A 18 -12.97 -5.03 12.85
N ARG A 19 -13.75 -4.99 11.77
CA ARG A 19 -14.77 -3.93 11.53
C ARG A 19 -15.76 -3.77 12.67
N GLN A 20 -16.05 -4.82 13.41
CA GLN A 20 -16.95 -4.76 14.57
C GLN A 20 -16.39 -3.85 15.69
N TYR A 21 -15.07 -3.63 15.70
CA TYR A 21 -14.33 -2.89 16.72
C TYR A 21 -13.74 -1.56 16.21
N GLU A 22 -14.02 -1.15 14.96
CA GLU A 22 -13.51 0.11 14.37
C GLU A 22 -13.93 1.38 15.14
N HIS A 23 -14.95 1.28 15.99
CA HIS A 23 -15.43 2.37 16.84
C HIS A 23 -14.48 2.69 18.01
N ALA A 24 -13.52 1.81 18.32
CA ALA A 24 -12.55 2.03 19.38
C ALA A 24 -11.45 3.01 18.89
N PRO A 25 -11.31 4.21 19.50
CA PRO A 25 -10.25 5.14 19.12
C PRO A 25 -8.87 4.51 19.34
N LEU A 26 -7.93 4.78 18.43
CA LEU A 26 -6.58 4.21 18.52
C LEU A 26 -5.89 4.50 19.86
N ALA A 27 -6.13 5.68 20.45
CA ALA A 27 -5.64 6.03 21.78
C ALA A 27 -6.14 5.09 22.89
N ARG A 28 -7.39 4.59 22.79
CA ARG A 28 -7.92 3.58 23.71
C ARG A 28 -7.30 2.22 23.46
N VAL A 29 -7.14 1.81 22.20
CA VAL A 29 -6.46 0.56 21.84
C VAL A 29 -5.03 0.54 22.39
N GLN A 30 -4.29 1.64 22.26
CA GLN A 30 -2.96 1.78 22.83
C GLN A 30 -2.98 1.70 24.37
N ALA A 31 -3.95 2.34 25.03
CA ALA A 31 -4.08 2.27 26.48
C ALA A 31 -4.43 0.86 27.01
N TRP A 32 -5.11 0.05 26.20
CA TRP A 32 -5.44 -1.34 26.52
C TRP A 32 -4.34 -2.34 26.15
N SER A 33 -3.42 -1.94 25.28
CA SER A 33 -2.28 -2.78 24.90
C SER A 33 -1.19 -2.78 25.97
N ASP A 34 -0.39 -3.84 26.01
CA ASP A 34 0.84 -3.90 26.81
C ASP A 34 1.98 -3.04 26.22
N ALA A 35 1.72 -2.28 25.16
CA ALA A 35 2.72 -1.46 24.50
C ALA A 35 3.13 -0.25 25.38
N PRO A 36 4.40 0.18 25.33
CA PRO A 36 4.85 1.34 26.08
C PRO A 36 4.04 2.60 25.70
N ARG A 37 3.61 3.34 26.73
CA ARG A 37 2.88 4.60 26.54
C ARG A 37 3.76 5.61 25.80
N GLY A 38 3.21 6.23 24.76
CA GLY A 38 3.91 7.23 23.95
C GLY A 38 4.66 6.67 22.74
N LEU A 39 4.78 5.35 22.58
CA LEU A 39 5.25 4.74 21.33
C LEU A 39 4.06 4.45 20.40
N GLN A 40 4.26 4.65 19.11
CA GLN A 40 3.25 4.25 18.13
C GLN A 40 3.12 2.72 18.10
N LEU A 41 1.89 2.23 17.95
CA LEU A 41 1.63 0.79 17.80
C LEU A 41 2.10 0.25 16.45
N PHE A 42 2.21 1.14 15.45
CA PHE A 42 2.54 0.81 14.07
C PHE A 42 3.48 1.88 13.50
N ASP A 43 4.44 1.46 12.69
CA ASP A 43 5.34 2.36 11.94
C ASP A 43 4.83 2.65 10.52
N SER A 44 3.81 1.92 10.07
CA SER A 44 3.24 2.06 8.74
C SER A 44 1.72 1.91 8.72
N ILE A 45 1.08 2.59 7.77
CA ILE A 45 -0.36 2.48 7.52
C ILE A 45 -0.67 2.24 6.04
N LEU A 46 -1.71 1.45 5.76
CA LEU A 46 -2.31 1.31 4.43
C LEU A 46 -3.66 2.01 4.46
N VAL A 47 -3.86 2.96 3.54
CA VAL A 47 -5.10 3.70 3.37
C VAL A 47 -5.66 3.37 1.99
N PHE A 48 -6.88 2.82 1.96
CA PHE A 48 -7.61 2.60 0.71
C PHE A 48 -8.64 3.70 0.52
N GLU A 49 -8.41 4.58 -0.47
CA GLU A 49 -9.29 5.69 -0.76
C GLU A 49 -10.40 5.24 -1.73
N ASN A 50 -11.56 4.84 -1.20
CA ASN A 50 -12.71 4.43 -2.03
C ASN A 50 -13.45 5.59 -2.72
N TYR A 51 -12.90 6.80 -2.74
CA TYR A 51 -13.59 7.99 -3.23
C TYR A 51 -13.01 8.45 -4.56
N HIS A 52 -13.87 8.58 -5.57
CA HIS A 52 -13.53 9.21 -6.85
C HIS A 52 -13.45 10.73 -6.67
N VAL A 53 -12.38 11.21 -6.02
CA VAL A 53 -12.17 12.64 -5.81
C VAL A 53 -12.02 13.36 -7.17
N ASP A 54 -11.40 12.71 -8.15
CA ASP A 54 -11.15 13.27 -9.48
C ASP A 54 -12.41 13.44 -10.34
N GLU A 55 -13.32 12.45 -10.36
CA GLU A 55 -14.54 12.55 -11.19
C GLU A 55 -15.56 13.56 -10.64
N SER A 56 -15.67 13.64 -9.31
CA SER A 56 -16.65 14.52 -8.65
C SER A 56 -16.26 15.99 -8.80
N LEU A 57 -14.97 16.32 -8.62
CA LEU A 57 -14.43 17.66 -8.91
C LEU A 57 -14.49 17.98 -10.41
N GLY A 58 -14.14 17.04 -11.29
CA GLY A 58 -14.19 17.24 -12.75
C GLY A 58 -15.58 17.56 -13.28
N ARG A 59 -16.63 16.88 -12.78
CA ARG A 59 -18.03 17.16 -13.17
C ARG A 59 -18.55 18.49 -12.63
N GLY A 60 -18.19 18.88 -11.41
CA GLY A 60 -18.56 20.19 -10.85
C GLY A 60 -17.85 21.36 -11.54
N LEU A 61 -16.59 21.16 -11.94
CA LEU A 61 -15.79 22.16 -12.65
C LEU A 61 -16.14 22.24 -14.15
N ALA A 62 -16.65 21.19 -14.78
CA ALA A 62 -17.12 21.25 -16.16
C ALA A 62 -18.26 22.27 -16.38
N GLN A 63 -18.98 22.64 -15.32
CA GLN A 63 -20.02 23.68 -15.34
C GLN A 63 -19.49 25.10 -15.11
N THR A 64 -18.20 25.25 -14.78
CA THR A 64 -17.53 26.53 -14.59
C THR A 64 -16.36 26.66 -15.56
N ARG A 65 -15.98 27.89 -15.97
CA ARG A 65 -14.77 28.10 -16.80
C ARG A 65 -13.46 27.93 -16.00
N LEU A 66 -13.52 27.34 -14.80
CA LEU A 66 -12.38 27.18 -13.92
C LEU A 66 -11.64 25.89 -14.28
N ARG A 67 -10.47 26.03 -14.91
CA ARG A 67 -9.55 24.92 -15.15
C ARG A 67 -8.57 24.84 -13.99
N ILE A 68 -8.68 23.80 -13.16
CA ILE A 68 -7.66 23.47 -12.16
C ILE A 68 -6.59 22.63 -12.86
N ASP A 69 -5.41 23.21 -13.04
CA ASP A 69 -4.29 22.61 -13.79
C ASP A 69 -3.46 21.62 -12.93
N GLY A 70 -3.76 21.53 -11.63
CA GLY A 70 -3.18 20.57 -10.72
C GLY A 70 -3.71 20.76 -9.30
N TYR A 71 -4.12 19.67 -8.65
CA TYR A 71 -4.39 19.66 -7.22
C TYR A 71 -3.20 18.99 -6.51
N ARG A 72 -2.80 19.56 -5.37
CA ARG A 72 -1.79 18.98 -4.49
C ARG A 72 -2.46 18.66 -3.17
N THR A 73 -2.79 17.40 -2.93
CA THR A 73 -3.25 16.96 -1.61
C THR A 73 -2.03 16.83 -0.70
N VAL A 74 -1.98 17.65 0.36
CA VAL A 74 -0.98 17.50 1.42
C VAL A 74 -1.59 16.61 2.50
N GLU A 75 -1.46 15.30 2.32
CA GLU A 75 -1.77 14.33 3.36
C GLU A 75 -0.59 14.25 4.33
N SER A 76 -0.73 14.87 5.50
CA SER A 76 0.22 14.67 6.60
C SER A 76 -0.23 13.46 7.41
N THR A 77 0.39 12.31 7.18
CA THR A 77 0.20 11.15 8.06
C THR A 77 1.24 11.17 9.17
N SER A 78 0.84 10.92 10.42
CA SER A 78 1.74 10.86 11.57
C SER A 78 2.63 9.60 11.58
N TYR A 79 2.59 8.79 10.51
CA TYR A 79 3.31 7.54 10.36
C TYR A 79 4.51 7.74 9.43
N PRO A 80 5.70 7.19 9.77
CA PRO A 80 6.89 7.23 8.93
C PRO A 80 6.70 6.73 7.50
N LEU A 81 5.76 5.81 7.28
CA LEU A 81 5.45 5.23 5.98
C LEU A 81 3.93 5.04 5.83
N CYS A 82 3.33 5.64 4.81
CA CYS A 82 1.93 5.48 4.48
C CYS A 82 1.80 5.04 3.02
N LEU A 83 1.15 3.90 2.79
CA LEU A 83 0.75 3.45 1.45
C LEU A 83 -0.70 3.87 1.20
N LEU A 84 -0.90 4.64 0.14
CA LEU A 84 -2.22 4.99 -0.36
C LEU A 84 -2.52 4.12 -1.57
N ALA A 85 -3.70 3.51 -1.57
CA ALA A 85 -4.24 2.74 -2.68
C ALA A 85 -5.59 3.33 -3.09
N GLY A 86 -5.76 3.61 -4.38
CA GLY A 86 -6.99 4.20 -4.92
C GLY A 86 -7.49 3.46 -6.16
N PRO A 87 -8.81 3.25 -6.29
CA PRO A 87 -9.40 2.71 -7.50
C PRO A 87 -9.37 3.75 -8.63
N GLY A 88 -9.29 3.28 -9.87
CA GLY A 88 -9.26 4.09 -11.08
C GLY A 88 -9.27 3.19 -12.32
N ALA A 89 -8.95 3.74 -13.50
CA ALA A 89 -8.74 2.93 -14.70
C ALA A 89 -7.64 1.87 -14.50
N ALA A 90 -6.68 2.17 -13.64
CA ALA A 90 -5.74 1.22 -13.04
C ALA A 90 -5.66 1.48 -11.53
N LEU A 91 -5.25 0.47 -10.76
CA LEU A 91 -4.98 0.63 -9.33
C LEU A 91 -3.80 1.59 -9.13
N THR A 92 -4.03 2.68 -8.41
CA THR A 92 -2.96 3.65 -8.11
C THR A 92 -2.36 3.35 -6.75
N LEU A 93 -1.04 3.32 -6.66
CA LEU A 93 -0.28 3.11 -5.43
C LEU A 93 0.69 4.26 -5.19
N ARG A 94 0.69 4.84 -4.00
CA ARG A 94 1.56 5.96 -3.64
C ARG A 94 2.07 5.81 -2.21
N PHE A 95 3.39 5.92 -2.01
CA PHE A 95 3.95 6.07 -0.67
C PHE A 95 4.09 7.55 -0.30
N LEU A 96 3.62 7.89 0.90
CA LEU A 96 4.08 9.06 1.64
C LEU A 96 5.06 8.55 2.70
N TYR A 97 6.23 9.18 2.81
CA TYR A 97 7.28 8.69 3.69
C TYR A 97 8.10 9.81 4.30
N ASP A 98 8.65 9.53 5.48
CA ASP A 98 9.63 10.37 6.15
C ASP A 98 11.00 10.23 5.46
N GLY A 99 11.42 11.28 4.75
CA GLY A 99 12.71 11.33 4.04
C GLY A 99 13.94 11.24 4.94
N ALA A 100 13.81 11.45 6.25
CA ALA A 100 14.89 11.21 7.20
C ALA A 100 15.09 9.71 7.48
N ARG A 101 14.06 8.88 7.26
CA ARG A 101 14.07 7.44 7.53
C ARG A 101 14.20 6.60 6.26
N PHE A 102 13.68 7.09 5.14
CA PHE A 102 13.67 6.36 3.89
C PHE A 102 14.28 7.18 2.76
N ALA A 103 15.24 6.59 2.06
CA ALA A 103 15.77 7.14 0.83
C ALA A 103 14.79 6.91 -0.32
N ALA A 104 14.64 7.89 -1.21
CA ALA A 104 13.76 7.79 -2.36
C ALA A 104 13.98 6.52 -3.21
N PRO A 105 15.22 6.08 -3.53
CA PRO A 105 15.43 4.85 -4.29
C PRO A 105 14.87 3.60 -3.62
N THR A 106 14.92 3.52 -2.28
CA THR A 106 14.35 2.42 -1.52
C THR A 106 12.83 2.36 -1.68
N ILE A 107 12.16 3.51 -1.60
CA ILE A 107 10.71 3.60 -1.78
C ILE A 107 10.28 3.18 -3.19
N HIS A 108 11.04 3.59 -4.23
CA HIS A 108 10.76 3.18 -5.60
C HIS A 108 10.89 1.66 -5.78
N ARG A 109 11.93 1.06 -5.19
CA ARG A 109 12.10 -0.41 -5.19
C ARG A 109 10.95 -1.12 -4.47
N MET A 110 10.53 -0.60 -3.32
CA MET A 110 9.37 -1.14 -2.59
C MET A 110 8.08 -1.09 -3.41
N LEU A 111 7.83 0.01 -4.14
CA LEU A 111 6.68 0.10 -5.06
C LEU A 111 6.76 -0.93 -6.18
N ALA A 112 7.93 -1.09 -6.80
CA ALA A 112 8.10 -2.03 -7.89
C ALA A 112 7.96 -3.49 -7.43
N HIS A 113 8.40 -3.83 -6.23
CA HIS A 113 8.13 -5.13 -5.61
C HIS A 113 6.63 -5.35 -5.38
N LEU A 114 5.93 -4.34 -4.84
CA LEU A 114 4.49 -4.44 -4.59
C LEU A 114 3.71 -4.60 -5.90
N GLU A 115 4.09 -3.87 -6.96
CA GLU A 115 3.51 -4.01 -8.29
C GLU A 115 3.72 -5.42 -8.86
N ALA A 116 4.92 -5.98 -8.73
CA ALA A 116 5.23 -7.34 -9.19
C ALA A 116 4.40 -8.38 -8.44
N LEU A 117 4.26 -8.25 -7.12
CA LEU A 117 3.45 -9.15 -6.30
C LEU A 117 1.97 -9.08 -6.68
N LEU A 118 1.39 -7.88 -6.76
CA LEU A 118 -0.02 -7.71 -7.12
C LEU A 118 -0.31 -8.22 -8.53
N SER A 119 0.60 -7.97 -9.47
CA SER A 119 0.50 -8.49 -10.83
C SER A 119 0.57 -10.02 -10.86
N GLY A 120 1.48 -10.62 -10.09
CA GLY A 120 1.61 -12.07 -9.94
C GLY A 120 0.36 -12.71 -9.30
N MET A 121 -0.20 -12.07 -8.28
CA MET A 121 -1.44 -12.50 -7.63
C MET A 121 -2.63 -12.48 -8.62
N ALA A 122 -2.73 -11.44 -9.45
CA ALA A 122 -3.77 -11.33 -10.46
C ALA A 122 -3.61 -12.35 -11.60
N GLY A 123 -2.37 -12.65 -12.01
CA GLY A 123 -2.08 -13.59 -13.09
C GLY A 123 -2.15 -15.07 -12.68
N SER A 124 -2.03 -15.40 -11.39
CA SER A 124 -2.02 -16.79 -10.90
C SER A 124 -2.68 -16.91 -9.53
N PRO A 125 -4.02 -16.75 -9.43
CA PRO A 125 -4.75 -16.71 -8.16
C PRO A 125 -4.66 -18.02 -7.35
N GLU A 126 -4.41 -19.15 -8.01
CA GLU A 126 -4.30 -20.46 -7.36
C GLU A 126 -2.87 -20.83 -6.92
N ALA A 127 -1.88 -20.00 -7.27
CA ALA A 127 -0.49 -20.26 -6.92
C ALA A 127 -0.29 -20.28 -5.39
N PRO A 128 0.68 -21.07 -4.90
CA PRO A 128 1.10 -20.99 -3.51
C PRO A 128 1.79 -19.65 -3.24
N LEU A 129 1.60 -19.09 -2.03
CA LEU A 129 2.12 -17.77 -1.67
C LEU A 129 3.65 -17.62 -1.88
N GLU A 130 4.39 -18.70 -1.68
CA GLU A 130 5.84 -18.74 -1.83
C GLU A 130 6.34 -18.72 -3.29
N GLU A 131 5.46 -18.99 -4.26
CA GLU A 131 5.79 -18.92 -5.69
C GLU A 131 5.47 -17.55 -6.29
N LEU A 132 4.91 -16.63 -5.50
CA LEU A 132 4.62 -15.28 -5.98
C LEU A 132 5.92 -14.51 -6.25
N PRO A 133 6.01 -13.81 -7.38
CA PRO A 133 7.21 -13.06 -7.74
C PRO A 133 7.37 -11.85 -6.82
N TRP A 134 8.32 -11.96 -5.87
CA TRP A 134 8.68 -10.86 -4.98
C TRP A 134 9.53 -9.79 -5.67
N LEU A 135 10.41 -10.23 -6.57
CA LEU A 135 11.34 -9.36 -7.28
C LEU A 135 10.75 -8.92 -8.61
N ASN A 136 10.90 -7.64 -8.95
CA ASN A 136 10.63 -7.20 -10.32
C ASN A 136 11.68 -7.76 -11.29
N ALA A 137 11.41 -7.66 -12.59
CA ALA A 137 12.28 -8.21 -13.62
C ALA A 137 13.71 -7.63 -13.60
N ALA A 138 13.86 -6.35 -13.23
CA ALA A 138 15.15 -5.68 -13.18
C ALA A 138 16.01 -6.17 -12.01
N GLU A 139 15.44 -6.30 -10.81
CA GLU A 139 16.16 -6.84 -9.65
C GLU A 139 16.45 -8.32 -9.80
N ARG A 140 15.54 -9.08 -10.42
CA ARG A 140 15.80 -10.47 -10.78
C ARG A 140 16.95 -10.59 -11.79
N HIS A 141 17.04 -9.68 -12.76
CA HIS A 141 18.16 -9.64 -13.70
C HIS A 141 19.47 -9.27 -13.02
N GLN A 142 19.47 -8.25 -12.16
CA GLN A 142 20.65 -7.84 -11.40
C GLN A 142 21.19 -8.97 -10.50
N LEU A 143 20.32 -9.68 -9.78
CA LEU A 143 20.73 -10.83 -8.97
C LEU A 143 21.26 -12.00 -9.81
N LEU A 144 20.61 -12.31 -10.94
CA LEU A 144 20.94 -13.47 -11.77
C LEU A 144 22.06 -13.24 -12.77
N CYS A 145 22.40 -12.00 -13.10
CA CYS A 145 23.39 -11.68 -14.13
C CYS A 145 24.54 -10.79 -13.61
N GLU A 146 24.27 -9.83 -12.72
CA GLU A 146 25.30 -8.91 -12.23
C GLU A 146 25.99 -9.44 -10.97
N TRP A 147 25.26 -10.08 -10.06
CA TRP A 147 25.82 -10.58 -8.79
C TRP A 147 26.17 -12.08 -8.81
N SER A 148 25.55 -12.87 -9.68
CA SER A 148 25.92 -14.29 -9.90
C SER A 148 27.24 -14.45 -10.68
N SER A 149 27.74 -13.36 -11.28
CA SER A 149 28.98 -13.33 -12.07
C SER A 149 30.21 -12.90 -11.25
N ALA A 150 30.06 -12.69 -9.93
CA ALA A 150 31.20 -12.46 -9.04
C ALA A 150 31.79 -13.82 -8.59
N PRO A 151 33.07 -14.12 -8.90
CA PRO A 151 33.74 -15.36 -8.50
C PRO A 151 34.00 -15.46 -6.99
#